data_AF-A0A345XP99-F1
#
_entry.id   AF-A0A345XP99-F1
#
_cell.length_a   1.000
_cell.length_b   1.000
_cell.length_c   1.000
_cell.angle_alpha   90.00
_cell.angle_beta   90.00
_cell.angle_gamma   90.00
#
_symmetry.space_group_name_H-M   'P 1'
#
loop_
_entity.id
_entity.type
_entity.pdbx_description
1 polymer ?
#
loop_
_entity_poly.entity_id
_entity_poly.type
_entity_poly.pdbx_seq_one_letter_code
_entity_poly.pdbx_strand_id
1 'polypeptide(L)'
;MGTVRMYPEPTGEVRMSLSLRFAAGSHDGMIREHNEDSGYAGPRLLAVADGMGGQAAGEVASSEVISTIVQLDEDIPGSDILTSLGSAVQRANDQLRVMVEEDPQLEGMGTTLTALLWTGQRLGLVHVGDSRAYLLRDGQLTQITQDHTWVQRLVDEGRITEEEATTHPQRSLLMRALGSGDHVEPDLSIREVRAGDRYLLCSDGLSGVVSHQTMEDTLASYQGPHETVQELIQLALRGGGPDNITCIIADVLDVDGNDTLAEQLNDTPVIVGAVAENQHQLGGDAQTPAARAAELGRQVPPQPSGGTAPEGGFGPPGSGAAPAVAPPPAGSFGSYSDDDFVKPSNRGKWAKRSLFIGLALILVGGGLYGGYQWTQSQYYVGSEGEHVALYQGISQELAGISLSEVRESYPKIELKYLPLYQRERVEETIASDSLGQAEDKVAELKAQADVCKIVAEQKEQQPPSGDAGGQQDKGQDKSPDGSATGGAGAGDKAGAPADKDASTSSSSPTPSGPSLSEKQRELAKTCTAP
;
A
#
# COMPACT_ATOMS: atom_id res chain seq x y z
N MET A 1 28.44 20.99 75.93
CA MET A 1 28.29 21.46 74.54
C MET A 1 28.48 20.26 73.64
N GLY A 2 27.35 19.66 73.21
CA GLY A 2 27.36 18.45 72.39
C GLY A 2 27.63 18.80 70.93
N THR A 3 28.56 18.07 70.33
CA THR A 3 28.85 18.10 68.89
C THR A 3 27.78 17.30 68.16
N VAL A 4 26.94 18.00 67.40
CA VAL A 4 25.94 17.40 66.50
C VAL A 4 26.69 16.75 65.33
N ARG A 5 26.64 15.43 65.28
CA ARG A 5 27.11 14.63 64.14
C ARG A 5 25.96 14.65 63.11
N MET A 6 26.07 15.50 62.10
CA MET A 6 25.18 15.43 60.93
C MET A 6 25.46 14.12 60.19
N TYR A 7 24.49 13.22 60.17
CA TYR A 7 24.42 12.18 59.14
C TYR A 7 23.89 12.84 57.86
N PRO A 8 24.52 12.66 56.70
CA PRO A 8 23.86 12.99 55.45
C PRO A 8 22.68 12.02 55.27
N GLU A 9 21.49 12.56 55.04
CA GLU A 9 20.34 11.77 54.63
C GLU A 9 20.61 11.08 53.29
N PRO A 10 20.16 9.84 53.07
CA PRO A 10 20.23 9.21 51.77
C PRO A 10 19.07 9.77 50.93
N THR A 11 19.26 10.92 50.29
CA THR A 11 18.44 11.28 49.12
C THR A 11 18.93 10.45 47.94
N GLY A 12 18.70 9.14 48.01
CA GLY A 12 18.88 8.23 46.89
C GLY A 12 17.70 8.36 45.94
N GLU A 13 17.69 9.42 45.12
CA GLU A 13 17.12 9.25 43.78
C GLU A 13 18.04 8.25 43.08
N VAL A 14 17.66 6.97 43.09
CA VAL A 14 18.24 5.97 42.21
C VAL A 14 17.92 6.44 40.80
N ARG A 15 18.88 7.12 40.17
CA ARG A 15 18.79 7.44 38.75
C ARG A 15 18.98 6.12 38.02
N MET A 16 17.90 5.37 37.82
CA MET A 16 17.91 4.15 37.02
C MET A 16 18.41 4.52 35.62
N SER A 17 19.66 4.21 35.31
CA SER A 17 20.21 4.36 33.96
C SER A 17 19.81 3.14 33.15
N LEU A 18 18.66 3.23 32.50
CA LEU A 18 18.16 2.17 31.62
C LEU A 18 18.88 2.22 30.26
N SER A 19 19.21 1.05 29.73
CA SER A 19 19.80 0.87 28.40
C SER A 19 19.04 -0.16 27.57
N LEU A 20 19.20 -0.10 26.26
CA LEU A 20 18.58 -1.05 25.32
C LEU A 20 19.63 -2.02 24.80
N ARG A 21 19.36 -3.30 24.92
CA ARG A 21 20.09 -4.37 24.23
C ARG A 21 19.20 -4.91 23.13
N PHE A 22 19.61 -4.77 21.87
CA PHE A 22 18.75 -5.10 20.73
C PHE A 22 19.42 -6.00 19.70
N ALA A 23 18.59 -6.67 18.91
CA ALA A 23 18.98 -7.37 17.70
C ALA A 23 17.87 -7.22 16.64
N ALA A 24 18.26 -7.19 15.38
CA ALA A 24 17.36 -7.14 14.24
C ALA A 24 17.69 -8.26 13.25
N GLY A 25 16.68 -8.73 12.53
CA GLY A 25 16.84 -9.71 11.46
C GLY A 25 15.75 -9.54 10.41
N SER A 26 16.11 -9.83 9.16
CA SER A 26 15.20 -9.80 8.02
C SER A 26 15.48 -10.99 7.11
N HIS A 27 14.45 -11.50 6.43
CA HIS A 27 14.53 -12.60 5.48
C HIS A 27 13.42 -12.47 4.43
N ASP A 28 13.73 -12.77 3.18
CA ASP A 28 12.84 -12.61 2.02
C ASP A 28 11.61 -13.54 2.02
N GLY A 29 11.50 -14.44 3.00
CA GLY A 29 10.57 -15.57 2.96
C GLY A 29 10.95 -16.67 1.97
N MET A 30 9.96 -17.46 1.55
CA MET A 30 10.11 -18.58 0.59
C MET A 30 9.32 -18.38 -0.71
N ILE A 31 8.48 -17.35 -0.80
CA ILE A 31 7.58 -17.12 -1.93
C ILE A 31 7.92 -15.85 -2.71
N ARG A 32 8.27 -14.75 -2.02
CA ARG A 32 8.61 -13.47 -2.67
C ARG A 32 9.97 -13.58 -3.38
N GLU A 33 10.15 -12.78 -4.44
CA GLU A 33 11.41 -12.75 -5.20
C GLU A 33 12.44 -11.79 -4.60
N HIS A 34 11.96 -10.73 -3.93
CA HIS A 34 12.76 -9.67 -3.33
C HIS A 34 12.23 -9.35 -1.94
N ASN A 35 13.06 -8.68 -1.15
CA ASN A 35 12.73 -8.21 0.18
C ASN A 35 12.37 -6.74 0.14
N GLU A 36 11.10 -6.43 0.38
CA GLU A 36 10.58 -5.08 0.43
C GLU A 36 10.50 -4.53 1.86
N ASP A 37 10.80 -5.35 2.87
CA ASP A 37 10.91 -4.91 4.25
C ASP A 37 12.22 -4.16 4.52
N SER A 38 12.17 -3.20 5.42
CA SER A 38 13.33 -2.48 5.93
C SER A 38 13.26 -2.34 7.45
N GLY A 39 14.41 -2.49 8.12
CA GLY A 39 14.49 -2.40 9.58
C GLY A 39 15.74 -1.69 10.08
N TYR A 40 15.60 -1.00 11.20
CA TYR A 40 16.68 -0.32 11.92
C TYR A 40 16.57 -0.55 13.42
N ALA A 41 17.66 -0.96 14.05
CA ALA A 41 17.77 -1.05 15.49
C ALA A 41 19.03 -0.32 15.96
N GLY A 42 18.85 0.77 16.69
CA GLY A 42 19.90 1.58 17.29
C GLY A 42 19.74 1.68 18.81
N PRO A 43 20.70 2.33 19.48
CA PRO A 43 20.67 2.56 20.94
C PRO A 43 19.43 3.31 21.43
N ARG A 44 18.75 4.07 20.56
CA ARG A 44 17.56 4.83 20.93
C ARG A 44 16.37 4.56 20.04
N LEU A 45 16.58 4.29 18.76
CA LEU A 45 15.51 4.11 17.79
C LEU A 45 15.42 2.66 17.33
N LEU A 46 14.21 2.11 17.35
CA LEU A 46 13.86 0.84 16.72
C LEU A 46 12.78 1.13 15.68
N ALA A 47 12.92 0.66 14.45
CA ALA A 47 11.96 0.90 13.39
C ALA A 47 11.86 -0.28 12.42
N VAL A 48 10.64 -0.62 12.02
CA VAL A 48 10.33 -1.58 10.96
C VAL A 48 9.37 -0.91 9.98
N ALA A 49 9.63 -1.08 8.70
CA ALA A 49 8.81 -0.62 7.60
C ALA A 49 8.64 -1.76 6.59
N ASP A 50 7.40 -2.10 6.27
CA ASP A 50 7.02 -3.13 5.31
C ASP A 50 6.63 -2.43 4.01
N GLY A 51 7.42 -2.63 2.97
CA GLY A 51 7.28 -1.96 1.68
C GLY A 51 6.22 -2.63 0.82
N MET A 52 5.32 -1.84 0.25
CA MET A 52 4.31 -2.33 -0.69
C MET A 52 4.37 -1.51 -1.98
N GLY A 53 4.18 -2.18 -3.12
CA GLY A 53 4.16 -1.50 -4.41
C GLY A 53 4.16 -2.46 -5.58
N GLY A 54 4.12 -1.90 -6.79
CA GLY A 54 4.31 -2.65 -8.03
C GLY A 54 5.76 -3.07 -8.26
N GLN A 55 6.25 -2.97 -9.49
CA GLN A 55 7.63 -3.33 -9.84
C GLN A 55 8.67 -2.62 -8.94
N ALA A 56 9.26 -3.34 -7.99
CA ALA A 56 10.34 -2.88 -7.09
C ALA A 56 10.08 -1.54 -6.38
N ALA A 57 8.82 -1.15 -6.19
CA ALA A 57 8.48 0.14 -5.60
C ALA A 57 8.39 0.07 -4.08
N GLY A 58 8.11 -1.11 -3.52
CA GLY A 58 8.04 -1.33 -2.06
C GLY A 58 9.40 -1.19 -1.38
N GLU A 59 10.46 -1.80 -1.95
CA GLU A 59 11.83 -1.71 -1.42
C GLU A 59 12.33 -0.26 -1.33
N VAL A 60 11.98 0.56 -2.33
CA VAL A 60 12.35 1.97 -2.40
C VAL A 60 11.61 2.76 -1.32
N ALA A 61 10.31 2.52 -1.17
CA ALA A 61 9.49 3.21 -0.19
C ALA A 61 9.90 2.90 1.25
N SER A 62 10.06 1.62 1.60
CA SER A 62 10.48 1.22 2.96
C SER A 62 11.89 1.72 3.28
N SER A 63 12.78 1.70 2.29
CA SER A 63 14.16 2.16 2.47
C SER A 63 14.25 3.67 2.71
N GLU A 64 13.49 4.47 1.97
CA GLU A 64 13.45 5.92 2.14
C GLU A 64 12.88 6.32 3.52
N VAL A 65 11.79 5.65 3.94
CA VAL A 65 11.15 5.93 5.23
C VAL A 65 12.10 5.62 6.40
N ILE A 66 12.77 4.46 6.38
CA ILE A 66 13.74 4.13 7.42
C ILE A 66 14.90 5.13 7.41
N SER A 67 15.46 5.46 6.23
CA SER A 67 16.57 6.42 6.11
C SER A 67 16.23 7.80 6.67
N THR A 68 14.98 8.25 6.50
CA THR A 68 14.50 9.52 7.08
C THR A 68 14.35 9.45 8.60
N ILE A 69 13.81 8.34 9.12
CA ILE A 69 13.51 8.17 10.55
C ILE A 69 14.79 7.94 11.38
N VAL A 70 15.83 7.32 10.80
CA VAL A 70 17.13 7.05 11.44
C VAL A 70 17.81 8.31 12.00
N GLN A 71 17.54 9.49 11.42
CA GLN A 71 18.06 10.76 11.92
C GLN A 71 17.65 11.06 13.37
N LEU A 72 16.54 10.45 13.85
CA LEU A 72 16.09 10.58 15.24
C LEU A 72 16.94 9.79 16.25
N ASP A 73 17.79 8.86 15.80
CA ASP A 73 18.71 8.13 16.68
C ASP A 73 19.91 9.01 17.09
N GLU A 74 20.34 9.93 16.22
CA GLU A 74 21.49 10.82 16.46
C GLU A 74 21.14 12.03 17.32
N ASP A 75 19.94 12.61 17.14
CA ASP A 75 19.50 13.82 17.84
C ASP A 75 18.75 13.48 19.14
N ILE A 76 19.05 14.20 20.24
CA ILE A 76 18.25 14.11 21.47
C ILE A 76 16.98 14.96 21.28
N PRO A 77 15.76 14.40 21.19
CA PRO A 77 14.55 15.19 21.09
C PRO A 77 14.41 16.06 22.34
N GLY A 78 14.47 17.37 22.17
CA GLY A 78 14.20 18.33 23.24
C GLY A 78 12.72 18.30 23.60
N SER A 79 12.40 17.82 24.80
CA SER A 79 11.09 17.90 25.50
C SER A 79 9.83 17.33 24.83
N ASP A 80 9.75 17.18 23.51
CA ASP A 80 8.54 16.72 22.81
C ASP A 80 8.82 15.61 21.77
N ILE A 81 8.89 14.39 22.29
CA ILE A 81 9.14 13.15 21.54
C ILE A 81 8.08 12.93 20.46
N LEU A 82 6.82 13.21 20.76
CA LEU A 82 5.71 12.94 19.85
C LEU A 82 5.73 13.90 18.67
N THR A 83 6.03 15.18 18.91
CA THR A 83 6.19 16.15 17.82
C THR A 83 7.38 15.80 16.93
N SER A 84 8.50 15.34 17.49
CA SER A 84 9.65 14.88 16.70
C SER A 84 9.30 13.66 15.84
N LEU A 85 8.62 12.65 16.40
CA LEU A 85 8.15 11.48 15.66
C LEU A 85 7.17 11.87 14.56
N GLY A 86 6.13 12.63 14.89
CA GLY A 86 5.11 13.07 13.92
C GLY A 86 5.71 13.88 12.77
N SER A 87 6.63 14.80 13.08
CA SER A 87 7.33 15.59 12.06
C SER A 87 8.22 14.75 11.16
N ALA A 88 8.86 13.71 11.71
CA ALA A 88 9.71 12.80 10.92
C ALA A 88 8.88 11.89 10.01
N VAL A 89 7.73 11.38 10.48
CA VAL A 89 6.80 10.62 9.64
C VAL A 89 6.23 11.48 8.53
N GLN A 90 5.82 12.72 8.83
CA GLN A 90 5.33 13.64 7.81
C GLN A 90 6.41 13.93 6.75
N ARG A 91 7.65 14.17 7.19
CA ARG A 91 8.78 14.37 6.27
C ARG A 91 9.01 13.15 5.38
N ALA A 92 8.95 11.95 5.94
CA ALA A 92 9.11 10.72 5.19
C ALA A 92 7.99 10.56 4.13
N ASN A 93 6.73 10.83 4.49
CA ASN A 93 5.61 10.82 3.54
C ASN A 93 5.78 11.87 2.42
N ASP A 94 6.28 13.06 2.77
CA ASP A 94 6.57 14.12 1.79
C ASP A 94 7.69 13.72 0.82
N GLN A 95 8.74 13.03 1.29
CA GLN A 95 9.80 12.51 0.42
C GLN A 95 9.27 11.45 -0.55
N LEU A 96 8.46 10.49 -0.07
CA LEU A 96 7.83 9.51 -0.96
C LEU A 96 7.02 10.18 -2.06
N ARG A 97 6.27 11.24 -1.74
CA ARG A 97 5.51 12.00 -2.75
C ARG A 97 6.43 12.66 -3.78
N VAL A 98 7.52 13.30 -3.34
CA VAL A 98 8.50 13.90 -4.26
C VAL A 98 9.07 12.85 -5.21
N MET A 99 9.37 11.65 -4.70
CA MET A 99 9.89 10.56 -5.54
C MET A 99 8.88 10.08 -6.59
N VAL A 100 7.58 9.99 -6.25
CA VAL A 100 6.52 9.66 -7.23
C VAL A 100 6.33 10.78 -8.25
N GLU A 101 6.46 12.05 -7.84
CA GLU A 101 6.41 13.19 -8.76
C GLU A 101 7.58 13.20 -9.75
N GLU A 102 8.78 12.79 -9.30
CA GLU A 102 9.99 12.70 -10.13
C GLU A 102 9.99 11.47 -11.05
N ASP A 103 9.50 10.32 -10.56
CA ASP A 103 9.36 9.08 -11.33
C ASP A 103 7.94 8.49 -11.20
N PRO A 104 7.07 8.75 -12.21
CA PRO A 104 5.72 8.19 -12.24
C PRO A 104 5.65 6.66 -12.25
N GLN A 105 6.76 5.94 -12.50
CA GLN A 105 6.77 4.48 -12.38
C GLN A 105 6.67 3.99 -10.93
N LEU A 106 6.96 4.86 -9.96
CA LEU A 106 6.79 4.62 -8.53
C LEU A 106 5.35 4.89 -8.05
N GLU A 107 4.41 5.20 -8.96
CA GLU A 107 3.01 5.41 -8.60
C GLU A 107 2.44 4.18 -7.91
N GLY A 108 1.81 4.41 -6.75
CA GLY A 108 1.28 3.35 -5.89
C GLY A 108 2.30 2.74 -4.93
N MET A 109 3.54 3.23 -4.88
CA MET A 109 4.48 2.84 -3.83
C MET A 109 4.00 3.32 -2.46
N GLY A 110 4.22 2.50 -1.45
CA GLY A 110 3.94 2.86 -0.08
C GLY A 110 4.65 1.95 0.89
N THR A 111 4.56 2.27 2.17
CA THR A 111 5.13 1.42 3.21
C THR A 111 4.41 1.63 4.53
N THR A 112 4.44 0.60 5.37
CA THR A 112 4.08 0.75 6.78
C THR A 112 5.22 1.43 7.55
N LEU A 113 4.95 1.87 8.77
CA LEU A 113 6.01 2.27 9.69
C LEU A 113 5.57 2.00 11.11
N THR A 114 6.36 1.20 11.83
CA THR A 114 6.26 1.07 13.28
C THR A 114 7.61 1.39 13.88
N ALA A 115 7.67 2.41 14.73
CA ALA A 115 8.92 2.80 15.37
C ALA A 115 8.76 3.15 16.86
N LEU A 116 9.79 2.82 17.62
CA LEU A 116 9.94 3.11 19.04
C LEU A 116 11.16 4.02 19.22
N LEU A 117 10.97 5.17 19.86
CA LEU A 117 12.04 6.13 20.16
C LEU A 117 12.23 6.28 21.67
N TRP A 118 13.42 5.92 22.11
CA TRP A 118 13.90 6.01 23.48
C TRP A 118 14.47 7.39 23.81
N THR A 119 14.17 7.86 25.02
CA THR A 119 14.73 9.12 25.56
C THR A 119 15.38 8.98 26.92
N GLY A 120 15.59 7.74 27.39
CA GLY A 120 16.12 7.44 28.74
C GLY A 120 15.02 7.17 29.76
N GLN A 121 13.91 7.91 29.72
CA GLN A 121 12.83 7.81 30.72
C GLN A 121 11.49 7.40 30.13
N ARG A 122 11.30 7.61 28.82
CA ARG A 122 10.04 7.40 28.12
C ARG A 122 10.32 6.80 26.75
N LEU A 123 9.34 6.05 26.26
CA LEU A 123 9.31 5.48 24.92
C LEU A 123 8.19 6.16 24.13
N GLY A 124 8.54 6.81 23.03
CA GLY A 124 7.57 7.24 22.03
C GLY A 124 7.30 6.10 21.06
N LEU A 125 6.04 5.80 20.80
CA LEU A 125 5.59 4.87 19.75
C LEU A 125 4.95 5.68 18.63
N VAL A 126 5.35 5.39 17.41
CA VAL A 126 4.67 5.83 16.19
C VAL A 126 4.30 4.62 15.33
N HIS A 127 3.09 4.62 14.78
CA HIS A 127 2.58 3.49 14.02
C HIS A 127 1.67 3.91 12.87
N VAL A 128 1.89 3.32 11.70
CA VAL A 128 1.07 3.39 10.48
C VAL A 128 1.13 2.03 9.78
N GLY A 129 -0.02 1.44 9.46
CA GLY A 129 -0.10 0.18 8.72
C GLY A 129 -0.40 -1.02 9.61
N ASP A 130 0.09 -2.20 9.25
CA ASP A 130 -0.20 -3.47 9.94
C ASP A 130 1.05 -4.20 10.48
N SER A 131 2.23 -3.59 10.36
CA SER A 131 3.38 -3.99 11.15
C SER A 131 3.08 -3.79 12.64
N ARG A 132 3.60 -4.66 13.50
CA ARG A 132 3.17 -4.70 14.90
C ARG A 132 4.31 -4.44 15.86
N ALA A 133 3.98 -3.82 16.99
CA ALA A 133 4.84 -3.81 18.16
C ALA A 133 4.16 -4.52 19.34
N TYR A 134 4.95 -5.28 20.08
CA TYR A 134 4.54 -5.99 21.28
C TYR A 134 5.45 -5.64 22.46
N LEU A 135 4.88 -5.71 23.66
CA LEU A 135 5.58 -5.62 24.93
C LEU A 135 5.37 -6.94 25.68
N LEU A 136 6.47 -7.61 26.03
CA LEU A 136 6.50 -8.68 27.02
C LEU A 136 6.87 -8.07 28.37
N ARG A 137 5.94 -8.13 29.33
CA ARG A 137 6.16 -7.70 30.72
C ARG A 137 5.53 -8.70 31.66
N ASP A 138 6.25 -9.06 32.72
CA ASP A 138 5.79 -10.03 33.73
C ASP A 138 5.31 -11.37 33.12
N GLY A 139 5.94 -11.78 32.01
CA GLY A 139 5.60 -13.01 31.28
C GLY A 139 4.33 -12.95 30.44
N GLN A 140 3.71 -11.77 30.27
CA GLN A 140 2.55 -11.58 29.40
C GLN A 140 2.91 -10.76 28.16
N LEU A 141 2.64 -11.31 26.98
CA LEU A 141 2.81 -10.61 25.72
C LEU A 141 1.56 -9.76 25.44
N THR A 142 1.75 -8.47 25.16
CA THR A 142 0.66 -7.54 24.81
C THR A 142 1.02 -6.77 23.55
N GLN A 143 0.12 -6.76 22.56
CA GLN A 143 0.25 -5.89 21.39
C GLN A 143 0.01 -4.44 21.80
N ILE A 144 0.94 -3.54 21.45
CA ILE A 144 0.88 -2.11 21.81
C ILE A 144 0.51 -1.19 20.65
N THR A 145 0.44 -1.74 19.43
CA THR A 145 -0.07 -1.11 18.19
C THR A 145 -1.44 -1.67 17.83
N GLN A 146 -2.18 -0.96 16.98
CA GLN A 146 -3.45 -1.43 16.44
C GLN A 146 -3.38 -1.37 14.92
N ASP A 147 -3.58 -2.52 14.27
CA ASP A 147 -3.43 -2.65 12.83
C ASP A 147 -4.38 -1.73 12.06
N HIS A 148 -3.86 -1.00 11.08
CA HIS A 148 -4.64 -0.18 10.17
C HIS A 148 -5.15 -0.99 8.97
N THR A 149 -5.74 -2.16 9.24
CA THR A 149 -6.33 -3.05 8.22
C THR A 149 -7.85 -2.93 8.15
N TRP A 150 -8.43 -3.35 7.03
CA TRP A 150 -9.88 -3.39 6.86
C TRP A 150 -10.54 -4.34 7.87
N VAL A 151 -9.91 -5.50 8.14
CA VAL A 151 -10.45 -6.48 9.09
C VAL A 151 -10.41 -5.95 10.53
N GLN A 152 -9.38 -5.20 10.90
CA GLN A 152 -9.34 -4.58 12.23
C GLN A 152 -10.51 -3.62 12.42
N ARG A 153 -10.84 -2.81 11.39
CA ARG A 153 -12.02 -1.95 11.44
C ARG A 153 -13.33 -2.73 11.61
N LEU A 154 -13.46 -3.89 10.96
CA LEU A 154 -14.64 -4.74 11.12
C LEU A 154 -14.73 -5.32 12.54
N VAL A 155 -13.60 -5.66 13.16
CA VAL A 155 -13.53 -6.08 14.56
C VAL A 155 -13.93 -4.94 15.48
N ASP A 156 -13.40 -3.74 15.27
CA ASP A 156 -13.71 -2.55 16.08
C ASP A 156 -15.21 -2.17 15.99
N GLU A 157 -15.83 -2.36 14.81
CA GLU A 157 -17.27 -2.18 14.58
C GLU A 157 -18.12 -3.35 15.15
N GLY A 158 -17.50 -4.40 15.69
CA GLY A 158 -18.17 -5.60 16.21
C GLY A 158 -18.85 -6.45 15.14
N ARG A 159 -18.43 -6.32 13.87
CA ARG A 159 -19.01 -7.01 12.72
C ARG A 159 -18.45 -8.41 12.50
N ILE A 160 -17.21 -8.63 12.92
CA ILE A 160 -16.52 -9.92 12.93
C ILE A 160 -15.77 -10.07 14.25
N THR A 161 -15.44 -11.30 14.64
CA THR A 161 -14.56 -11.54 15.80
C THR A 161 -13.08 -11.49 15.41
N GLU A 162 -12.19 -11.38 16.40
CA GLU A 162 -10.74 -11.44 16.18
C GLU A 162 -10.32 -12.75 15.51
N GLU A 163 -10.95 -13.88 15.87
CA GLU A 163 -10.66 -15.17 15.26
C GLU A 163 -11.08 -15.20 13.78
N GLU A 164 -12.23 -14.62 13.45
CA GLU A 164 -12.71 -14.50 12.07
C GLU A 164 -11.78 -13.60 11.23
N ALA A 165 -11.23 -12.53 11.82
CA ALA A 165 -10.30 -11.62 11.15
C ALA A 165 -9.04 -12.34 10.64
N THR A 166 -8.49 -13.29 11.40
CA THR A 166 -7.27 -14.03 11.02
C THR A 166 -7.43 -14.89 9.75
N THR A 167 -8.64 -15.37 9.48
CA THR A 167 -8.95 -16.23 8.33
C THR A 167 -9.64 -15.49 7.19
N HIS A 168 -9.88 -14.19 7.35
CA HIS A 168 -10.60 -13.39 6.38
C HIS A 168 -9.79 -13.23 5.05
N PRO A 169 -10.43 -13.35 3.88
CA PRO A 169 -9.75 -13.23 2.58
C PRO A 169 -9.05 -11.89 2.35
N GLN A 170 -9.56 -10.81 2.96
CA GLN A 170 -9.02 -9.45 2.86
C GLN A 170 -8.30 -9.00 4.14
N ARG A 171 -7.67 -9.93 4.89
CA ARG A 171 -6.99 -9.59 6.14
C ARG A 171 -5.79 -8.64 5.98
N SER A 172 -5.08 -8.76 4.86
CA SER A 172 -3.92 -7.89 4.53
C SER A 172 -4.32 -6.63 3.74
N LEU A 173 -5.62 -6.30 3.68
CA LEU A 173 -6.06 -5.08 3.00
C LEU A 173 -5.82 -3.88 3.92
N LEU A 174 -4.77 -3.12 3.64
CA LEU A 174 -4.40 -1.91 4.38
C LEU A 174 -5.36 -0.75 4.10
N MET A 175 -5.69 -0.03 5.18
CA MET A 175 -6.50 1.19 5.15
C MET A 175 -5.64 2.44 5.29
N ARG A 176 -4.44 2.32 5.88
CA ARG A 176 -3.49 3.42 6.05
C ARG A 176 -2.08 2.90 5.78
N ALA A 177 -1.33 3.66 4.99
CA ALA A 177 0.07 3.45 4.67
C ALA A 177 0.72 4.79 4.34
N LEU A 178 2.03 4.88 4.47
CA LEU A 178 2.80 6.01 3.96
C LEU A 178 2.86 5.92 2.43
N GLY A 179 2.79 7.04 1.73
CA GLY A 179 2.81 7.11 0.26
C GLY A 179 1.44 7.02 -0.42
N SER A 180 0.37 6.58 0.27
CA SER A 180 -0.97 6.42 -0.33
C SER A 180 -1.85 7.68 -0.37
N GLY A 181 -1.39 8.82 0.14
CA GLY A 181 -2.17 10.07 0.13
C GLY A 181 -1.43 11.31 0.64
N ASP A 182 -2.08 12.48 0.49
CA ASP A 182 -1.48 13.80 0.82
C ASP A 182 -1.14 13.97 2.31
N HIS A 183 -1.97 13.40 3.18
CA HIS A 183 -1.80 13.49 4.62
C HIS A 183 -2.00 12.13 5.28
N VAL A 184 -1.00 11.73 6.06
CA VAL A 184 -1.04 10.53 6.91
C VAL A 184 -1.04 11.00 8.35
N GLU A 185 -2.11 10.68 9.10
CA GLU A 185 -2.08 10.86 10.56
C GLU A 185 -1.57 9.56 11.19
N PRO A 186 -0.37 9.55 11.79
CA PRO A 186 0.12 8.36 12.47
C PRO A 186 -0.46 8.22 13.88
N ASP A 187 -0.54 6.99 14.37
CA ASP A 187 -0.85 6.74 15.77
C ASP A 187 0.38 7.03 16.62
N LEU A 188 0.26 8.03 17.50
CA LEU A 188 1.34 8.51 18.36
C LEU A 188 0.98 8.28 19.83
N SER A 189 1.86 7.60 20.57
CA SER A 189 1.64 7.39 22.01
C SER A 189 2.95 7.38 22.81
N ILE A 190 2.87 7.74 24.09
CA ILE A 190 3.99 7.63 25.04
C ILE A 190 3.72 6.42 25.94
N ARG A 191 4.75 5.60 26.15
CA ARG A 191 4.71 4.44 27.03
C ARG A 191 5.74 4.55 28.16
N GLU A 192 5.37 4.03 29.32
CA GLU A 192 6.25 3.89 30.48
C GLU A 192 7.10 2.63 30.34
N VAL A 193 8.39 2.77 30.63
CA VAL A 193 9.36 1.68 30.46
C VAL A 193 9.90 1.27 31.82
N ARG A 194 10.07 -0.05 31.98
CA ARG A 194 10.63 -0.67 33.17
C ARG A 194 11.80 -1.57 32.79
N ALA A 195 12.75 -1.70 33.71
CA ALA A 195 13.80 -2.71 33.57
C ALA A 195 13.17 -4.10 33.46
N GLY A 196 13.69 -4.93 32.55
CA GLY A 196 13.17 -6.25 32.24
C GLY A 196 12.06 -6.28 31.18
N ASP A 197 11.61 -5.13 30.69
CA ASP A 197 10.72 -5.09 29.53
C ASP A 197 11.44 -5.65 28.29
N ARG A 198 10.72 -6.45 27.50
CA ARG A 198 11.18 -6.91 26.18
C ARG A 198 10.19 -6.45 25.11
N TYR A 199 10.69 -5.73 24.11
CA TYR A 199 9.91 -5.25 22.97
C TYR A 199 10.18 -6.11 21.73
N LEU A 200 9.13 -6.37 20.96
CA LEU A 200 9.21 -6.96 19.62
C LEU A 200 8.57 -5.99 18.63
N LEU A 201 9.27 -5.65 17.55
CA LEU A 201 8.67 -5.07 16.36
C LEU A 201 8.74 -6.12 15.24
N CYS A 202 7.70 -6.23 14.43
CA CYS A 202 7.72 -7.14 13.28
C CYS A 202 6.82 -6.70 12.12
N SER A 203 7.17 -7.12 10.91
CA SER A 203 6.29 -7.07 9.73
C SER A 203 5.17 -8.12 9.83
N ASP A 204 4.18 -8.04 8.93
CA ASP A 204 3.05 -8.96 8.91
C ASP A 204 3.49 -10.39 8.56
N GLY A 205 4.62 -10.56 7.85
CA GLY A 205 5.18 -11.86 7.50
C GLY A 205 5.59 -12.70 8.70
N LEU A 206 5.85 -12.10 9.87
CA LEU A 206 5.97 -12.85 11.14
C LEU A 206 4.59 -13.17 11.72
N SER A 207 3.80 -12.13 11.99
CA SER A 207 2.55 -12.26 12.77
C SER A 207 1.40 -12.94 12.01
N GLY A 208 1.49 -13.01 10.68
CA GLY A 208 0.54 -13.69 9.81
C GLY A 208 0.68 -15.21 9.81
N VAL A 209 1.83 -15.76 10.22
CA VAL A 209 2.07 -17.22 10.28
C VAL A 209 2.45 -17.73 11.67
N VAL A 210 3.05 -16.89 12.52
CA VAL A 210 3.39 -17.24 13.90
C VAL A 210 2.30 -16.73 14.84
N SER A 211 1.68 -17.66 15.58
CA SER A 211 0.60 -17.32 16.51
C SER A 211 1.09 -16.47 17.70
N HIS A 212 0.19 -15.69 18.29
CA HIS A 212 0.47 -14.90 19.50
C HIS A 212 1.08 -15.76 20.63
N GLN A 213 0.52 -16.94 20.87
CA GLN A 213 1.00 -17.84 21.91
C GLN A 213 2.43 -18.33 21.62
N THR A 214 2.74 -18.67 20.36
CA THR A 214 4.09 -19.07 19.97
C THR A 214 5.08 -17.91 20.11
N MET A 215 4.69 -16.69 19.76
CA MET A 215 5.52 -15.51 19.97
C MET A 215 5.77 -15.31 21.48
N GLU A 216 4.73 -15.37 22.31
CA GLU A 216 4.83 -15.23 23.76
C GLU A 216 5.79 -16.25 24.38
N ASP A 217 5.63 -17.54 24.04
CA ASP A 217 6.51 -18.61 24.52
C ASP A 217 7.98 -18.40 24.09
N THR A 218 8.19 -17.93 22.85
CA THR A 218 9.54 -17.68 22.31
C THR A 218 10.19 -16.48 22.99
N LEU A 219 9.45 -15.39 23.17
CA LEU A 219 9.96 -14.18 23.84
C LEU A 219 10.18 -14.41 25.34
N ALA A 220 9.36 -15.23 25.99
CA ALA A 220 9.50 -15.59 27.41
C ALA A 220 10.68 -16.54 27.66
N SER A 221 11.31 -17.09 26.61
CA SER A 221 12.51 -17.90 26.75
C SER A 221 13.70 -17.06 27.23
N TYR A 222 14.59 -17.67 28.03
CA TYR A 222 15.78 -17.01 28.57
C TYR A 222 16.91 -16.81 27.55
N GLN A 223 16.57 -16.67 26.26
CA GLN A 223 17.52 -16.43 25.19
C GLN A 223 17.83 -14.94 25.01
N GLY A 224 19.00 -14.63 24.44
CA GLY A 224 19.35 -13.27 24.07
C GLY A 224 18.54 -12.76 22.88
N PRO A 225 18.55 -11.43 22.61
CA PRO A 225 17.81 -10.86 21.48
C PRO A 225 18.16 -11.49 20.14
N HIS A 226 19.44 -11.80 19.90
CA HIS A 226 19.91 -12.33 18.62
C HIS A 226 19.38 -13.74 18.35
N GLU A 227 19.47 -14.63 19.33
CA GLU A 227 18.96 -15.99 19.22
C GLU A 227 17.43 -15.99 19.08
N THR A 228 16.74 -15.11 19.82
CA THR A 228 15.28 -14.94 19.73
C THR A 228 14.83 -14.51 18.33
N VAL A 229 15.52 -13.53 17.73
CA VAL A 229 15.26 -13.10 16.34
C VAL A 229 15.42 -14.26 15.37
N GLN A 230 16.51 -15.03 15.47
CA GLN A 230 16.76 -16.18 14.60
C GLN A 230 15.67 -17.26 14.76
N GLU A 231 15.24 -17.53 16.00
CA GLU A 231 14.19 -18.50 16.27
C GLU A 231 12.84 -18.05 15.69
N LEU A 232 12.46 -16.78 15.86
CA LEU A 232 11.23 -16.23 15.28
C LEU A 232 11.21 -16.32 13.75
N ILE A 233 12.31 -15.96 13.08
CA ILE A 233 12.43 -16.08 11.63
C ILE A 233 12.30 -17.55 11.21
N GLN A 234 12.97 -18.48 11.91
CA GLN A 234 12.85 -19.90 11.61
C GLN A 234 11.42 -20.43 11.82
N LEU A 235 10.70 -19.97 12.84
CA LEU A 235 9.31 -20.32 13.07
C LEU A 235 8.41 -19.82 11.93
N ALA A 236 8.62 -18.59 11.47
CA ALA A 236 7.88 -18.05 10.33
C ALA A 236 8.15 -18.83 9.03
N LEU A 237 9.41 -19.19 8.76
CA LEU A 237 9.78 -20.03 7.63
C LEU A 237 9.17 -21.44 7.74
N ARG A 238 9.14 -22.05 8.93
CA ARG A 238 8.45 -23.33 9.16
C ARG A 238 6.94 -23.23 8.96
N GLY A 239 6.36 -22.06 9.22
CA GLY A 239 4.96 -21.72 8.92
C GLY A 239 4.66 -21.56 7.43
N GLY A 240 5.67 -21.65 6.56
CA GLY A 240 5.53 -21.56 5.11
C GLY A 240 6.14 -20.30 4.50
N GLY A 241 6.59 -19.34 5.31
CA GLY A 241 7.28 -18.12 4.87
C GLY A 241 6.65 -17.45 3.63
N PRO A 242 5.34 -17.11 3.66
CA PRO A 242 4.64 -16.61 2.50
C PRO A 242 5.03 -15.18 2.11
N ASP A 243 5.64 -14.45 3.04
CA ASP A 243 6.03 -13.05 2.87
C ASP A 243 7.46 -12.78 3.36
N ASN A 244 7.93 -11.55 3.14
CA ASN A 244 9.12 -11.01 3.77
C ASN A 244 8.92 -10.97 5.30
N ILE A 245 9.97 -11.32 6.05
CA ILE A 245 9.90 -11.48 7.50
C ILE A 245 10.97 -10.59 8.10
N THR A 246 10.57 -9.55 8.80
CA THR A 246 11.48 -8.66 9.52
C THR A 246 11.03 -8.55 10.97
N CYS A 247 11.98 -8.69 11.90
CA CYS A 247 11.72 -8.52 13.32
C CYS A 247 12.90 -7.94 14.09
N ILE A 248 12.58 -7.21 15.15
CA ILE A 248 13.52 -6.56 16.06
C ILE A 248 13.13 -6.93 17.48
N ILE A 249 14.10 -7.42 18.25
CA ILE A 249 13.95 -7.66 19.69
C ILE A 249 14.81 -6.65 20.44
N ALA A 250 14.24 -6.03 21.48
CA ALA A 250 14.96 -5.12 22.36
C ALA A 250 14.62 -5.36 23.83
N ASP A 251 15.65 -5.60 24.63
CA ASP A 251 15.59 -5.80 26.07
C ASP A 251 15.99 -4.52 26.80
N VAL A 252 15.19 -4.12 27.78
CA VAL A 252 15.49 -2.98 28.65
C VAL A 252 16.27 -3.47 29.86
N LEU A 253 17.53 -3.06 29.96
CA LEU A 253 18.42 -3.43 31.05
C LEU A 253 18.61 -2.25 32.02
N ASP A 254 18.82 -2.56 33.30
CA ASP A 254 19.22 -1.59 34.32
C ASP A 254 20.75 -1.62 34.46
N VAL A 255 21.42 -0.50 34.15
CA VAL A 255 22.89 -0.40 34.12
C VAL A 255 23.46 -0.18 35.54
N ASP A 256 22.65 0.25 36.51
CA ASP A 256 23.09 0.46 37.90
C ASP A 256 22.95 -0.78 38.78
N GLY A 257 22.15 -1.76 38.35
CA GLY A 257 22.15 -3.11 38.90
C GLY A 257 23.39 -3.86 38.41
N ASN A 258 24.01 -4.68 39.26
CA ASN A 258 25.15 -5.56 38.90
C ASN A 258 24.77 -6.66 37.85
N ASP A 259 24.05 -6.31 36.79
CA ASP A 259 23.71 -7.23 35.71
C ASP A 259 24.92 -7.36 34.79
N THR A 260 25.60 -8.50 34.87
CA THR A 260 26.76 -8.82 34.01
C THR A 260 26.43 -8.80 32.52
N LEU A 261 25.14 -8.76 32.16
CA LEU A 261 24.67 -8.62 30.78
C LEU A 261 24.73 -7.16 30.26
N ALA A 262 24.80 -6.17 31.16
CA ALA A 262 24.98 -4.76 30.79
C ALA A 262 26.38 -4.47 30.21
N GLU A 263 27.35 -5.38 30.34
CA GLU A 263 28.66 -5.27 29.69
C GLU A 263 28.63 -5.62 28.18
N GLN A 264 27.52 -6.17 27.68
CA GLN A 264 27.31 -6.54 26.27
C GLN A 264 26.25 -5.66 25.58
N LEU A 265 26.27 -4.35 25.84
CA LEU A 265 25.41 -3.42 25.12
C LEU A 265 25.87 -3.29 23.66
N ASN A 266 24.93 -3.43 22.74
CA ASN A 266 25.17 -3.17 21.32
C ASN A 266 25.05 -1.66 21.11
N ASP A 267 26.18 -0.96 21.09
CA ASP A 267 26.21 0.48 20.75
C ASP A 267 26.24 0.71 19.22
N THR A 268 26.41 -0.36 18.44
CA THR A 268 26.45 -0.28 16.98
C THR A 268 25.04 -0.50 16.42
N PRO A 269 24.48 0.44 15.65
CA PRO A 269 23.18 0.26 15.03
C PRO A 269 23.22 -0.88 14.01
N VAL A 270 22.13 -1.64 13.95
CA VAL A 270 21.91 -2.76 13.04
C VAL A 270 20.85 -2.36 12.04
N ILE A 271 21.18 -2.47 10.75
CA ILE A 271 20.27 -2.19 9.63
C ILE A 271 20.01 -3.52 8.91
N VAL A 272 18.74 -3.80 8.59
CA VAL A 272 18.31 -5.05 7.94
C VAL A 272 17.30 -4.79 6.83
N GLY A 273 17.10 -5.76 5.94
CA GLY A 273 16.17 -5.68 4.82
C GLY A 273 16.69 -4.85 3.65
N ALA A 274 15.79 -4.28 2.85
CA ALA A 274 16.10 -3.55 1.61
C ALA A 274 17.12 -2.41 1.81
N VAL A 275 17.04 -1.66 2.92
CA VAL A 275 18.02 -0.60 3.23
C VAL A 275 19.45 -1.15 3.29
N ALA A 276 19.64 -2.32 3.88
CA ALA A 276 20.96 -2.92 4.02
C ALA A 276 21.50 -3.39 2.66
N GLU A 277 20.65 -3.96 1.81
CA GLU A 277 21.03 -4.39 0.47
C GLU A 277 21.40 -3.22 -0.44
N ASN A 278 20.64 -2.12 -0.38
CA ASN A 278 20.93 -0.90 -1.13
C ASN A 278 22.26 -0.24 -0.74
N GLN A 279 22.62 -0.23 0.54
CA GLN A 279 23.94 0.24 0.97
C GLN A 279 25.07 -0.65 0.43
N HIS A 280 24.87 -1.97 0.33
CA HIS A 280 25.85 -2.86 -0.27
C HIS A 280 25.98 -2.67 -1.79
N GLN A 281 24.89 -2.33 -2.49
CA GLN A 281 24.93 -2.03 -3.93
C GLN A 281 25.61 -0.69 -4.22
N LEU A 282 25.32 0.36 -3.44
CA LEU A 282 25.98 1.67 -3.56
C LEU A 282 27.44 1.64 -3.04
N GLY A 283 27.76 0.72 -2.12
CA GLY A 283 29.11 0.45 -1.62
C GLY A 283 29.97 -0.44 -2.53
N GLY A 284 29.49 -0.80 -3.73
CA GLY A 284 30.18 -1.67 -4.70
C GLY A 284 31.55 -1.19 -5.18
N ASP A 285 31.91 0.09 -4.95
CA ASP A 285 33.26 0.61 -5.21
C ASP A 285 34.31 0.19 -4.15
N ALA A 286 33.89 -0.48 -3.06
CA ALA A 286 34.77 -0.98 -2.01
C ALA A 286 35.41 -2.37 -2.32
N GLN A 287 35.26 -2.90 -3.53
CA GLN A 287 36.02 -4.08 -3.98
C GLN A 287 37.32 -3.76 -4.74
N THR A 288 37.78 -2.51 -4.73
CA THR A 288 39.09 -2.19 -5.30
C THR A 288 40.22 -2.79 -4.44
N PRO A 289 41.32 -3.27 -5.05
CA PRO A 289 42.52 -3.68 -4.32
C PRO A 289 43.07 -2.59 -3.38
N ALA A 290 42.77 -1.31 -3.68
CA ALA A 290 43.17 -0.16 -2.87
C ALA A 290 42.38 -0.07 -1.53
N ALA A 291 41.08 -0.37 -1.53
CA ALA A 291 40.26 -0.40 -0.32
C ALA A 291 40.72 -1.51 0.65
N ARG A 292 41.01 -2.72 0.14
CA ARG A 292 41.59 -3.82 0.93
C ARG A 292 42.98 -3.50 1.48
N ALA A 293 43.79 -2.74 0.75
CA ALA A 293 45.11 -2.30 1.23
C ALA A 293 45.01 -1.26 2.36
N ALA A 294 43.96 -0.43 2.37
CA ALA A 294 43.71 0.54 3.45
C ALA A 294 43.28 -0.13 4.76
N GLU A 295 42.57 -1.27 4.69
CA GLU A 295 42.21 -2.08 5.86
C GLU A 295 43.41 -2.77 6.51
N LEU A 296 44.36 -3.25 5.71
CA LEU A 296 45.61 -3.86 6.20
C LEU A 296 46.57 -2.85 6.87
N GLY A 297 46.34 -1.54 6.70
CA GLY A 297 47.17 -0.47 7.27
C GLY A 297 46.77 -0.03 8.68
N ARG A 298 45.65 -0.51 9.24
CA ARG A 298 45.17 -0.08 10.55
C ARG A 298 45.89 -0.88 11.67
N GLN A 299 46.91 -0.26 12.25
CA GLN A 299 47.70 -0.82 13.35
C GLN A 299 46.84 -1.00 14.61
N VAL A 300 46.71 -2.25 15.07
CA VAL A 300 46.20 -2.62 16.40
C VAL A 300 47.33 -2.40 17.44
N PRO A 301 47.07 -1.84 18.64
CA PRO A 301 48.11 -1.68 19.67
C PRO A 301 48.60 -3.04 20.22
N PRO A 302 49.87 -3.17 20.61
CA PRO A 302 50.46 -4.48 20.94
C PRO A 302 50.17 -4.91 22.39
N GLN A 303 49.75 -6.17 22.56
CA GLN A 303 49.90 -6.90 23.83
C GLN A 303 51.26 -7.62 23.89
N PRO A 304 51.92 -7.72 25.07
CA PRO A 304 53.26 -8.27 25.17
C PRO A 304 53.26 -9.74 25.59
N SER A 305 53.85 -10.59 24.76
CA SER A 305 54.39 -11.91 25.13
C SER A 305 55.32 -12.32 23.99
N GLY A 306 56.63 -12.52 24.13
CA GLY A 306 57.37 -13.03 25.27
C GLY A 306 58.06 -14.32 24.81
N GLY A 307 59.23 -14.19 24.18
CA GLY A 307 60.31 -15.19 24.27
C GLY A 307 60.38 -16.35 23.26
N THR A 308 61.43 -16.27 22.43
CA THR A 308 62.34 -17.35 22.00
C THR A 308 61.89 -18.36 20.92
N ALA A 309 62.39 -18.13 19.71
CA ALA A 309 62.84 -19.15 18.74
C ALA A 309 64.30 -19.59 19.09
N PRO A 310 65.05 -20.40 18.29
CA PRO A 310 64.75 -20.99 16.97
C PRO A 310 65.33 -22.43 16.72
N GLU A 311 65.25 -22.85 15.45
CA GLU A 311 66.18 -23.72 14.69
C GLU A 311 65.77 -25.17 14.36
N GLY A 312 65.56 -25.41 13.05
CA GLY A 312 66.47 -26.26 12.28
C GLY A 312 65.99 -27.64 11.80
N GLY A 313 66.01 -27.85 10.47
CA GLY A 313 66.69 -29.02 9.88
C GLY A 313 65.89 -30.26 9.43
N PHE A 314 65.51 -30.27 8.15
CA PHE A 314 65.75 -31.30 7.11
C PHE A 314 65.93 -32.82 7.47
N GLY A 315 65.08 -33.70 6.92
CA GLY A 315 65.45 -35.06 6.43
C GLY A 315 64.71 -36.32 6.99
N PRO A 316 64.23 -37.27 6.14
CA PRO A 316 63.65 -38.59 6.53
C PRO A 316 64.74 -39.72 6.52
N PRO A 317 64.50 -41.05 6.74
CA PRO A 317 63.25 -41.84 6.84
C PRO A 317 63.22 -42.94 7.96
N GLY A 318 62.13 -43.70 8.04
CA GLY A 318 62.19 -45.16 8.36
C GLY A 318 61.55 -45.68 9.66
N SER A 319 60.39 -46.35 9.51
CA SER A 319 59.98 -47.63 10.12
C SER A 319 60.11 -47.88 11.65
N GLY A 320 58.97 -48.17 12.30
CA GLY A 320 58.95 -49.04 13.49
C GLY A 320 57.78 -48.88 14.46
N ALA A 321 56.87 -49.85 14.45
CA ALA A 321 56.10 -50.44 15.57
C ALA A 321 55.40 -49.55 16.64
N ALA A 322 54.07 -49.67 16.68
CA ALA A 322 53.16 -49.33 17.79
C ALA A 322 53.36 -50.28 19.03
N PRO A 323 52.80 -50.05 20.25
CA PRO A 323 51.43 -49.54 20.48
C PRO A 323 51.11 -48.67 21.73
N ALA A 324 49.90 -48.10 21.64
CA ALA A 324 48.90 -47.82 22.69
C ALA A 324 49.13 -46.72 23.74
N VAL A 325 48.45 -45.57 23.58
CA VAL A 325 47.44 -45.00 24.52
C VAL A 325 46.50 -44.07 23.71
N ALA A 326 45.18 -44.18 23.89
CA ALA A 326 44.14 -43.38 23.22
C ALA A 326 43.69 -42.16 24.06
N PRO A 327 43.22 -41.06 23.41
CA PRO A 327 41.94 -40.44 23.80
C PRO A 327 41.09 -40.02 22.54
N PRO A 328 39.91 -39.37 22.65
CA PRO A 328 38.58 -39.83 22.21
C PRO A 328 38.12 -39.19 20.86
N PRO A 329 36.88 -39.47 20.34
CA PRO A 329 36.62 -39.51 18.91
C PRO A 329 36.28 -38.14 18.31
N ALA A 330 36.82 -37.88 17.12
CA ALA A 330 36.41 -36.79 16.24
C ALA A 330 36.04 -37.36 14.86
N GLY A 331 34.86 -36.96 14.37
CA GLY A 331 34.57 -36.72 12.95
C GLY A 331 34.61 -37.92 12.01
N SER A 332 33.44 -38.52 11.78
CA SER A 332 33.15 -39.30 10.58
C SER A 332 33.24 -38.41 9.33
N PHE A 333 34.37 -38.46 8.63
CA PHE A 333 34.44 -38.11 7.20
C PHE A 333 34.87 -39.36 6.45
N GLY A 334 33.92 -39.94 5.69
CA GLY A 334 34.18 -41.06 4.79
C GLY A 334 35.04 -40.65 3.61
N SER A 335 35.87 -41.58 3.15
CA SER A 335 36.70 -41.46 1.94
C SER A 335 35.83 -41.44 0.68
N TYR A 336 36.05 -40.46 -0.19
CA TYR A 336 35.48 -40.44 -1.54
C TYR A 336 35.98 -41.63 -2.35
N SER A 337 35.05 -42.43 -2.88
CA SER A 337 35.31 -43.45 -3.90
C SER A 337 34.99 -42.88 -5.28
N ASP A 338 35.71 -43.34 -6.31
CA ASP A 338 35.56 -42.97 -7.73
C ASP A 338 34.16 -43.28 -8.35
N ASP A 339 33.22 -43.77 -7.56
CA ASP A 339 31.81 -43.97 -7.94
C ASP A 339 30.93 -42.70 -7.78
N ASP A 340 31.44 -41.62 -7.17
CA ASP A 340 30.69 -40.34 -7.00
C ASP A 340 30.67 -39.44 -8.26
N PHE A 341 31.33 -39.85 -9.36
CA PHE A 341 31.38 -39.09 -10.62
C PHE A 341 30.42 -39.58 -11.72
N VAL A 342 29.35 -40.31 -11.38
CA VAL A 342 28.30 -40.64 -12.36
C VAL A 342 27.22 -39.56 -12.40
N LYS A 343 27.32 -38.66 -13.39
CA LYS A 343 26.34 -37.62 -13.72
C LYS A 343 24.94 -38.25 -13.93
N PRO A 344 23.91 -37.93 -13.12
CA PRO A 344 22.57 -38.45 -13.37
C PRO A 344 22.03 -37.85 -14.68
N SER A 345 21.59 -38.73 -15.58
CA SER A 345 21.05 -38.29 -16.88
C SER A 345 19.79 -37.44 -16.70
N ASN A 346 19.80 -36.23 -17.26
CA ASN A 346 18.83 -35.16 -17.02
C ASN A 346 17.47 -35.34 -17.75
N ARG A 347 17.06 -36.57 -18.08
CA ARG A 347 15.84 -36.81 -18.89
C ARG A 347 14.53 -36.51 -18.15
N GLY A 348 14.52 -36.50 -16.82
CA GLY A 348 13.31 -36.22 -16.02
C GLY A 348 13.00 -34.74 -15.76
N LYS A 349 13.99 -33.85 -15.86
CA LYS A 349 13.80 -32.40 -15.59
C LYS A 349 13.15 -31.67 -16.77
N TRP A 350 13.40 -32.11 -18.00
CA TRP A 350 12.77 -31.52 -19.19
C TRP A 350 11.26 -31.82 -19.24
N ALA A 351 10.85 -33.07 -18.93
CA ALA A 351 9.43 -33.44 -18.89
C ALA A 351 8.63 -32.63 -17.84
N LYS A 352 9.22 -32.38 -16.66
CA LYS A 352 8.60 -31.53 -15.63
C LYS A 352 8.50 -30.07 -16.06
N ARG A 353 9.54 -29.51 -16.69
CA ARG A 353 9.51 -28.14 -17.24
C ARG A 353 8.48 -27.97 -18.36
N SER A 354 8.38 -28.95 -19.26
CA SER A 354 7.36 -28.94 -20.32
C SER A 354 5.93 -29.04 -19.76
N LEU A 355 5.73 -29.78 -18.66
CA LEU A 355 4.42 -29.85 -17.98
C LEU A 355 4.00 -28.50 -17.40
N PHE A 356 4.91 -27.81 -16.70
CA PHE A 356 4.62 -26.48 -16.12
C PHE A 356 4.38 -25.42 -17.20
N ILE A 357 5.17 -25.43 -18.28
CA ILE A 357 4.95 -24.54 -19.43
C ILE A 357 3.60 -24.83 -20.08
N GLY A 358 3.23 -26.10 -20.25
CA GLY A 358 1.92 -26.48 -20.77
C GLY A 358 0.78 -25.99 -19.88
N LEU A 359 0.91 -26.11 -18.55
CA LEU A 359 -0.10 -25.67 -17.60
C LEU A 359 -0.25 -24.14 -17.56
N ALA A 360 0.88 -23.41 -17.63
CA ALA A 360 0.87 -21.95 -17.76
C ALA A 360 0.20 -21.50 -19.07
N LEU A 361 0.49 -22.16 -20.20
CA LEU A 361 -0.16 -21.86 -21.48
C LEU A 361 -1.67 -22.14 -21.46
N ILE A 362 -2.11 -23.18 -20.75
CA ILE A 362 -3.54 -23.47 -20.55
C ILE A 362 -4.20 -22.39 -19.69
N LEU A 363 -3.54 -21.92 -18.63
CA LEU A 363 -4.05 -20.84 -17.77
C LEU A 363 -4.18 -19.53 -18.54
N VAL A 364 -3.13 -19.14 -19.29
CA VAL A 364 -3.15 -17.94 -20.14
C VAL A 364 -4.20 -18.08 -21.25
N GLY A 365 -4.25 -19.23 -21.93
CA GLY A 365 -5.26 -19.50 -22.96
C GLY A 365 -6.68 -19.50 -22.39
N GLY A 366 -6.88 -20.02 -21.18
CA GLY A 366 -8.16 -20.00 -20.47
C GLY A 366 -8.59 -18.60 -20.06
N GLY A 367 -7.65 -17.78 -19.56
CA GLY A 367 -7.88 -16.37 -19.24
C GLY A 367 -8.23 -15.55 -20.48
N LEU A 368 -7.47 -15.71 -21.58
CA LEU A 368 -7.75 -15.06 -22.86
C LEU A 368 -9.10 -15.50 -23.44
N TYR A 369 -9.45 -16.79 -23.35
CA TYR A 369 -10.74 -17.31 -23.81
C TYR A 369 -11.89 -16.79 -22.94
N GLY A 370 -11.72 -16.74 -21.63
CA GLY A 370 -12.71 -16.19 -20.70
C GLY A 370 -12.94 -14.69 -20.94
N GLY A 371 -11.87 -13.92 -21.12
CA GLY A 371 -11.95 -12.51 -21.51
C GLY A 371 -12.67 -12.32 -22.85
N TYR A 372 -12.31 -13.12 -23.87
CA TYR A 372 -12.97 -13.07 -25.19
C TYR A 372 -14.45 -13.47 -25.12
N GLN A 373 -14.83 -14.49 -24.33
CA GLN A 373 -16.24 -14.82 -24.14
C GLN A 373 -17.01 -13.71 -23.43
N TRP A 374 -16.40 -13.09 -22.43
CA TRP A 374 -17.03 -11.98 -21.72
C TRP A 374 -17.26 -10.78 -22.64
N THR A 375 -16.29 -10.38 -23.46
CA THR A 375 -16.49 -9.27 -24.41
C THR A 375 -17.61 -9.56 -25.41
N GLN A 376 -17.74 -10.82 -25.87
CA GLN A 376 -18.80 -11.23 -26.80
C GLN A 376 -20.20 -11.24 -26.18
N SER A 377 -20.32 -11.14 -24.85
CA SER A 377 -21.59 -11.03 -24.14
C SER A 377 -22.11 -9.60 -24.00
N GLN A 378 -21.30 -8.60 -24.32
CA GLN A 378 -21.61 -7.18 -24.15
C GLN A 378 -22.20 -6.57 -25.42
N TYR A 379 -23.08 -5.58 -25.26
CA TYR A 379 -23.70 -4.84 -26.35
C TYR A 379 -23.62 -3.34 -26.08
N TYR A 380 -23.57 -2.54 -27.14
CA TYR A 380 -23.72 -1.10 -26.99
C TYR A 380 -24.39 -0.49 -28.22
N VAL A 381 -25.02 0.68 -28.00
CA VAL A 381 -25.59 1.50 -29.07
C VAL A 381 -24.64 2.66 -29.34
N GLY A 382 -24.20 2.80 -30.58
CA GLY A 382 -23.24 3.82 -31.01
C GLY A 382 -23.67 4.53 -32.29
N SER A 383 -22.86 5.48 -32.76
CA SER A 383 -23.03 6.11 -34.07
C SER A 383 -22.18 5.42 -35.15
N GLU A 384 -22.82 5.09 -36.28
CA GLU A 384 -22.16 4.68 -37.51
C GLU A 384 -22.38 5.79 -38.55
N GLY A 385 -21.41 6.70 -38.66
CA GLY A 385 -21.55 7.91 -39.48
C GLY A 385 -22.65 8.84 -38.94
N GLU A 386 -23.72 9.03 -39.71
CA GLU A 386 -24.85 9.92 -39.34
C GLU A 386 -26.05 9.17 -38.73
N HIS A 387 -25.92 7.86 -38.48
CA HIS A 387 -27.02 7.00 -38.04
C HIS A 387 -26.68 6.21 -36.78
N VAL A 388 -27.72 5.75 -36.09
CA VAL A 388 -27.58 4.87 -34.92
C VAL A 388 -27.29 3.42 -35.37
N ALA A 389 -26.33 2.77 -34.70
CA ALA A 389 -25.99 1.37 -34.91
C ALA A 389 -25.87 0.60 -33.59
N LEU A 390 -26.20 -0.69 -33.65
CA LEU A 390 -26.08 -1.65 -32.57
C LEU A 390 -24.81 -2.47 -32.75
N TYR A 391 -23.91 -2.41 -31.77
CA TYR A 391 -22.65 -3.12 -31.76
C TYR A 391 -22.70 -4.28 -30.76
N GLN A 392 -22.04 -5.38 -31.10
CA GLN A 392 -21.74 -6.48 -30.20
C GLN A 392 -20.26 -6.43 -29.84
N GLY A 393 -19.95 -6.36 -28.54
CA GLY A 393 -18.58 -6.20 -28.03
C GLY A 393 -18.43 -5.00 -27.08
N ILE A 394 -17.19 -4.57 -26.88
CA ILE A 394 -16.84 -3.38 -26.10
C ILE A 394 -16.40 -2.25 -27.02
N SER A 395 -16.70 -1.00 -26.66
CA SER A 395 -16.37 0.18 -27.49
C SER A 395 -14.89 0.58 -27.47
N GLN A 396 -14.05 -0.08 -26.66
CA GLN A 396 -12.62 0.22 -26.53
C GLN A 396 -11.77 -0.53 -27.56
N GLU A 397 -10.75 0.13 -28.08
CA GLU A 397 -9.72 -0.48 -28.93
C GLU A 397 -8.57 -1.01 -28.07
N LEU A 398 -8.19 -2.29 -28.27
CA LEU A 398 -7.05 -2.89 -27.61
C LEU A 398 -5.98 -3.23 -28.64
N ALA A 399 -4.80 -2.63 -28.52
CA ALA A 399 -3.66 -2.83 -29.43
C ALA A 399 -4.02 -2.64 -30.93
N GLY A 400 -4.90 -1.69 -31.24
CA GLY A 400 -5.33 -1.37 -32.61
C GLY A 400 -6.31 -2.35 -33.24
N ILE A 401 -6.90 -3.26 -32.45
CA ILE A 401 -7.95 -4.18 -32.88
C ILE A 401 -9.26 -3.74 -32.23
N SER A 402 -10.28 -3.46 -33.07
CA SER A 402 -11.65 -3.23 -32.59
C SER A 402 -12.22 -4.54 -32.06
N LEU A 403 -12.62 -4.55 -30.79
CA LEU A 403 -13.22 -5.72 -30.12
C LEU A 403 -14.76 -5.71 -30.22
N SER A 404 -15.30 -4.97 -31.19
CA SER A 404 -16.72 -4.89 -31.50
C SER A 404 -16.99 -5.08 -32.98
N GLU A 405 -18.16 -5.64 -33.28
CA GLU A 405 -18.68 -5.80 -34.64
C GLU A 405 -20.06 -5.16 -34.72
N VAL A 406 -20.37 -4.51 -35.85
CA VAL A 406 -21.69 -3.95 -36.12
C VAL A 406 -22.66 -5.12 -36.32
N ARG A 407 -23.61 -5.26 -35.42
CA ARG A 407 -24.62 -6.32 -35.50
C ARG A 407 -25.80 -5.89 -36.35
N GLU A 408 -26.28 -4.66 -36.16
CA GLU A 408 -27.39 -4.12 -36.94
C GLU A 408 -27.31 -2.59 -37.04
N SER A 409 -27.38 -2.07 -38.27
CA SER A 409 -27.39 -0.62 -38.53
C SER A 409 -28.82 -0.13 -38.76
N TYR A 410 -29.17 1.02 -38.18
CA TYR A 410 -30.51 1.62 -38.28
C TYR A 410 -30.48 2.92 -39.09
N PRO A 411 -30.37 2.87 -40.43
CA PRO A 411 -30.23 4.07 -41.27
C PRO A 411 -31.46 4.99 -41.26
N LYS A 412 -32.59 4.52 -40.72
CA LYS A 412 -33.81 5.32 -40.57
C LYS A 412 -33.76 6.25 -39.36
N ILE A 413 -32.79 6.07 -38.45
CA ILE A 413 -32.61 6.87 -37.24
C ILE A 413 -31.39 7.76 -37.46
N GLU A 414 -31.62 8.95 -38.02
CA GLU A 414 -30.56 9.94 -38.23
C GLU A 414 -30.29 10.74 -36.96
N LEU A 415 -29.01 10.88 -36.59
CA LEU A 415 -28.55 11.56 -35.37
C LEU A 415 -29.02 13.02 -35.29
N LYS A 416 -29.22 13.68 -36.44
CA LYS A 416 -29.68 15.08 -36.51
C LYS A 416 -31.09 15.30 -35.96
N TYR A 417 -31.94 14.26 -35.99
CA TYR A 417 -33.29 14.32 -35.44
C TYR A 417 -33.35 13.86 -33.97
N LEU A 418 -32.24 13.45 -33.37
CA LEU A 418 -32.18 13.19 -31.94
C LEU A 418 -31.93 14.49 -31.14
N PRO A 419 -32.50 14.62 -29.92
CA PRO A 419 -32.14 15.67 -28.98
C PRO A 419 -30.62 15.72 -28.71
N LEU A 420 -30.07 16.91 -28.46
CA LEU A 420 -28.62 17.08 -28.24
C LEU A 420 -28.03 16.12 -27.20
N TYR A 421 -28.70 15.98 -26.05
CA TYR A 421 -28.27 15.07 -24.99
C TYR A 421 -28.26 13.59 -25.43
N GLN A 422 -29.21 13.16 -26.26
CA GLN A 422 -29.26 11.78 -26.73
C GLN A 422 -28.23 11.54 -27.85
N ARG A 423 -27.96 12.56 -28.66
CA ARG A 423 -26.92 12.50 -29.69
C ARG A 423 -25.54 12.31 -29.06
N GLU A 424 -25.20 13.13 -28.07
CA GLU A 424 -23.94 13.05 -27.34
C GLU A 424 -23.76 11.67 -26.68
N ARG A 425 -24.82 11.12 -26.06
CA ARG A 425 -24.76 9.78 -25.48
C ARG A 425 -24.59 8.65 -26.48
N VAL A 426 -25.17 8.77 -27.68
CA VAL A 426 -24.98 7.78 -28.75
C VAL A 426 -23.58 7.91 -29.36
N GLU A 427 -23.03 9.11 -29.46
CA GLU A 427 -21.64 9.36 -29.88
C GLU A 427 -20.62 8.84 -28.86
N GLU A 428 -20.89 9.00 -27.56
CA GLU A 428 -20.08 8.47 -26.46
C GLU A 428 -20.29 6.96 -26.21
N THR A 429 -21.19 6.32 -26.96
CA THR A 429 -21.65 4.92 -26.83
C THR A 429 -22.46 4.63 -25.56
N ILE A 430 -23.63 4.00 -25.74
CA ILE A 430 -24.51 3.59 -24.64
C ILE A 430 -24.33 2.09 -24.40
N ALA A 431 -23.60 1.74 -23.33
CA ALA A 431 -23.41 0.36 -22.92
C ALA A 431 -24.73 -0.32 -22.50
N SER A 432 -24.86 -1.62 -22.77
CA SER A 432 -26.00 -2.46 -22.41
C SER A 432 -25.55 -3.90 -22.12
N ASP A 433 -26.05 -4.46 -21.01
CA ASP A 433 -25.62 -5.77 -20.51
C ASP A 433 -26.31 -6.93 -21.26
N SER A 434 -27.27 -6.63 -22.15
CA SER A 434 -28.00 -7.63 -22.93
C SER A 434 -28.51 -7.07 -24.26
N LEU A 435 -28.72 -7.98 -25.23
CA LEU A 435 -29.30 -7.65 -26.53
C LEU A 435 -30.68 -6.97 -26.39
N GLY A 436 -31.56 -7.52 -25.54
CA GLY A 436 -32.92 -6.99 -25.37
C GLY A 436 -32.92 -5.56 -24.83
N GLN A 437 -32.03 -5.26 -23.88
CA GLN A 437 -31.88 -3.89 -23.36
C GLN A 437 -31.37 -2.92 -24.44
N ALA A 438 -30.45 -3.38 -25.29
CA ALA A 438 -29.92 -2.57 -26.38
C ALA A 438 -30.98 -2.32 -27.47
N GLU A 439 -31.77 -3.33 -27.83
CA GLU A 439 -32.91 -3.21 -28.75
C GLU A 439 -34.00 -2.27 -28.21
N ASP A 440 -34.30 -2.35 -26.90
CA ASP A 440 -35.23 -1.43 -26.23
C ASP A 440 -34.75 0.02 -26.32
N LYS A 441 -33.43 0.25 -26.19
CA LYS A 441 -32.84 1.59 -26.34
C LYS A 441 -32.88 2.09 -27.77
N VAL A 442 -32.63 1.23 -28.75
CA VAL A 442 -32.81 1.61 -30.16
C VAL A 442 -34.27 1.95 -30.45
N ALA A 443 -35.24 1.20 -29.90
CA ALA A 443 -36.66 1.48 -30.06
C ALA A 443 -37.07 2.83 -29.43
N GLU A 444 -36.51 3.18 -28.27
CA GLU A 444 -36.70 4.47 -27.62
C GLU A 444 -36.15 5.63 -28.47
N LEU A 445 -34.91 5.50 -28.96
CA LEU A 445 -34.27 6.49 -29.82
C LEU A 445 -35.03 6.67 -31.14
N LYS A 446 -35.55 5.59 -31.72
CA LYS A 446 -36.39 5.62 -32.92
C LYS A 446 -37.67 6.42 -32.69
N ALA A 447 -38.39 6.15 -31.61
CA ALA A 447 -39.63 6.85 -31.29
C ALA A 447 -39.39 8.36 -31.08
N GLN A 448 -38.25 8.73 -30.50
CA GLN A 448 -37.85 10.13 -30.34
C GLN A 448 -37.49 10.78 -31.68
N ALA A 449 -36.67 10.12 -32.50
CA ALA A 449 -36.27 10.63 -33.81
C ALA A 449 -37.47 10.82 -34.76
N ASP A 450 -38.43 9.89 -34.77
CA ASP A 450 -39.64 9.99 -35.59
C ASP A 450 -40.49 11.21 -35.21
N VAL A 451 -40.64 11.48 -33.90
CA VAL A 451 -41.38 12.66 -33.41
C VAL A 451 -40.65 13.96 -33.76
N CYS A 452 -39.34 14.02 -33.54
CA CYS A 452 -38.55 15.21 -33.82
C CYS A 452 -38.45 15.51 -35.32
N LYS A 453 -38.45 14.47 -36.16
CA LYS A 453 -38.54 14.62 -37.62
C LYS A 453 -39.85 15.26 -38.05
N ILE A 454 -40.99 14.81 -37.51
CA ILE A 454 -42.30 15.42 -37.81
C ILE A 454 -42.34 16.88 -37.37
N VAL A 455 -41.77 17.21 -36.20
CA VAL A 455 -41.70 18.59 -35.70
C VAL A 455 -40.82 19.47 -36.58
N ALA A 456 -39.68 18.95 -37.05
CA ALA A 456 -38.79 19.66 -37.97
C ALA A 456 -39.47 19.94 -39.32
N GLU A 457 -40.15 18.94 -39.91
CA GLU A 457 -40.89 19.08 -41.17
C GLU A 457 -42.05 20.08 -41.07
N GLN A 458 -42.75 20.14 -39.91
CA GLN A 458 -43.80 21.13 -39.66
C GLN A 458 -43.25 22.56 -39.57
N LYS A 459 -42.02 22.72 -39.08
CA LYS A 459 -41.35 24.02 -38.93
C LYS A 459 -40.84 24.57 -40.26
N GLU A 460 -40.39 23.70 -41.17
CA GLU A 460 -39.98 24.07 -42.53
C GLU A 460 -41.17 24.47 -43.43
N GLN A 461 -42.38 24.01 -43.13
CA GLN A 461 -43.60 24.35 -43.88
C GLN A 461 -44.26 25.66 -43.41
N GLN A 462 -43.74 26.32 -42.37
CA GLN A 462 -44.18 27.66 -41.95
C GLN A 462 -43.35 28.74 -42.66
N PRO A 463 -43.97 29.69 -43.41
CA PRO A 463 -43.23 30.78 -44.03
C PRO A 463 -42.61 31.70 -42.97
N PRO A 464 -41.46 32.32 -43.24
CA PRO A 464 -40.77 33.17 -42.27
C PRO A 464 -41.62 34.41 -41.96
N SER A 465 -42.19 34.47 -40.77
CA SER A 465 -42.73 35.71 -40.22
C SER A 465 -41.56 36.58 -39.79
N GLY A 466 -41.37 37.69 -40.51
CA GLY A 466 -40.33 38.66 -40.26
C GLY A 466 -40.51 39.46 -38.97
N ASP A 467 -39.34 39.68 -38.35
CA ASP A 467 -38.82 40.95 -37.84
C ASP A 467 -38.98 41.35 -36.36
N ALA A 468 -37.83 41.83 -35.89
CA ALA A 468 -37.52 42.89 -34.93
C ALA A 468 -37.59 42.66 -33.41
N GLY A 469 -36.40 42.83 -32.80
CA GLY A 469 -36.28 43.68 -31.62
C GLY A 469 -35.45 43.12 -30.47
N GLY A 470 -34.12 43.18 -30.60
CA GLY A 470 -33.21 42.85 -29.51
C GLY A 470 -33.26 43.83 -28.33
N GLN A 471 -32.97 43.31 -27.15
CA GLN A 471 -32.52 44.10 -26.00
C GLN A 471 -31.31 43.40 -25.39
N GLN A 472 -30.15 44.04 -25.58
CA GLN A 472 -28.99 43.90 -24.71
C GLN A 472 -29.38 44.36 -23.32
N ASP A 473 -28.99 43.63 -22.27
CA ASP A 473 -28.68 44.30 -21.01
C ASP A 473 -27.39 43.77 -20.40
N LYS A 474 -26.66 44.74 -19.86
CA LYS A 474 -25.27 44.68 -19.42
C LYS A 474 -25.17 44.05 -18.04
N GLY A 475 -24.06 43.37 -17.81
CA GLY A 475 -23.59 43.09 -16.46
C GLY A 475 -23.26 44.38 -15.70
N GLN A 476 -23.58 44.39 -14.41
CA GLN A 476 -22.89 45.21 -13.42
C GLN A 476 -22.90 44.52 -12.06
N ASP A 477 -21.69 44.24 -11.58
CA ASP A 477 -21.35 43.98 -10.18
C ASP A 477 -21.89 45.07 -9.25
N LYS A 478 -22.41 44.66 -8.09
CA LYS A 478 -22.02 45.17 -6.76
C LYS A 478 -22.77 44.45 -5.64
N SER A 479 -22.00 43.77 -4.79
CA SER A 479 -22.28 43.54 -3.36
C SER A 479 -22.08 44.83 -2.54
N PRO A 480 -22.37 44.88 -1.22
CA PRO A 480 -23.24 44.04 -0.39
C PRO A 480 -24.13 44.88 0.57
N ASP A 481 -24.78 44.16 1.49
CA ASP A 481 -25.14 44.54 2.86
C ASP A 481 -26.59 44.93 3.17
N GLY A 482 -27.09 44.39 4.29
CA GLY A 482 -28.18 45.01 5.04
C GLY A 482 -29.45 44.18 5.25
N SER A 483 -29.36 43.25 6.21
CA SER A 483 -30.30 43.10 7.33
C SER A 483 -31.82 42.93 7.10
N ALA A 484 -32.29 41.84 7.71
CA ALA A 484 -33.43 41.79 8.63
C ALA A 484 -34.84 41.49 8.09
N THR A 485 -35.32 40.34 8.60
CA THR A 485 -36.62 40.14 9.24
C THR A 485 -37.88 40.23 8.38
N GLY A 486 -38.49 39.06 8.18
CA GLY A 486 -39.74 38.74 8.87
C GLY A 486 -41.04 39.03 8.11
N GLY A 487 -41.96 38.07 8.22
CA GLY A 487 -43.37 38.39 8.32
C GLY A 487 -44.24 37.96 7.15
N ALA A 488 -44.85 36.80 7.36
CA ALA A 488 -46.12 36.34 6.81
C ALA A 488 -47.19 37.42 6.54
N GLY A 489 -48.09 37.11 5.59
CA GLY A 489 -49.41 37.73 5.42
C GLY A 489 -49.76 37.83 3.93
N ALA A 490 -50.34 36.83 3.30
CA ALA A 490 -51.75 36.42 3.38
C ALA A 490 -52.75 37.53 3.01
N GLY A 491 -53.49 37.25 1.93
CA GLY A 491 -54.79 37.85 1.62
C GLY A 491 -54.72 39.09 0.74
N ASP A 492 -55.70 39.37 -0.10
CA ASP A 492 -56.82 38.61 -0.66
C ASP A 492 -57.40 39.59 -1.71
N LYS A 493 -58.06 39.03 -2.73
CA LYS A 493 -59.19 39.64 -3.49
C LYS A 493 -59.06 41.07 -4.05
N ALA A 494 -59.07 41.19 -5.37
CA ALA A 494 -60.26 41.12 -6.25
C ALA A 494 -60.82 42.51 -6.57
N GLY A 495 -61.07 42.75 -7.85
CA GLY A 495 -61.74 43.95 -8.31
C GLY A 495 -61.46 44.28 -9.77
N ALA A 496 -62.03 43.48 -10.68
CA ALA A 496 -62.41 43.93 -12.02
C ALA A 496 -63.59 44.95 -11.90
N PRO A 497 -64.22 45.50 -12.97
CA PRO A 497 -64.00 45.29 -14.41
C PRO A 497 -64.16 46.56 -15.30
N ALA A 498 -64.18 46.32 -16.63
CA ALA A 498 -64.80 47.11 -17.70
C ALA A 498 -63.98 48.32 -18.22
N ASP A 499 -63.84 48.57 -19.53
CA ASP A 499 -64.76 48.27 -20.63
C ASP A 499 -64.07 48.53 -21.99
N LYS A 500 -64.61 47.90 -23.05
CA LYS A 500 -64.57 48.30 -24.49
C LYS A 500 -63.25 48.07 -25.26
N ASP A 501 -63.22 47.59 -26.50
CA ASP A 501 -64.22 47.50 -27.55
C ASP A 501 -63.86 46.38 -28.55
N ALA A 502 -64.88 45.92 -29.27
CA ALA A 502 -64.87 44.86 -30.27
C ALA A 502 -64.03 45.18 -31.52
N SER A 503 -63.46 44.14 -32.16
CA SER A 503 -63.57 43.96 -33.61
C SER A 503 -63.18 42.55 -34.08
N THR A 504 -64.18 41.91 -34.71
CA THR A 504 -64.10 41.07 -35.93
C THR A 504 -63.16 39.87 -36.00
N SER A 505 -63.84 38.71 -36.05
CA SER A 505 -63.44 37.45 -36.67
C SER A 505 -62.78 37.59 -38.04
N SER A 506 -61.66 36.90 -38.25
CA SER A 506 -61.31 36.30 -39.55
C SER A 506 -60.75 34.89 -39.34
N SER A 507 -61.52 33.91 -39.80
CA SER A 507 -61.15 32.52 -39.91
C SER A 507 -60.27 32.32 -41.15
N SER A 508 -59.10 31.69 -40.97
CA SER A 508 -58.24 31.17 -42.05
C SER A 508 -57.67 29.81 -41.65
N PRO A 509 -57.42 28.90 -42.60
CA PRO A 509 -57.56 27.45 -42.42
C PRO A 509 -56.33 26.79 -41.80
N THR A 510 -56.57 25.75 -41.01
CA THR A 510 -55.55 24.84 -40.46
C THR A 510 -55.06 23.89 -41.56
N PRO A 511 -53.74 23.73 -41.81
CA PRO A 511 -53.25 22.57 -42.52
C PRO A 511 -53.26 21.37 -41.57
N SER A 512 -54.00 20.34 -41.96
CA SER A 512 -54.12 19.07 -41.23
C SER A 512 -52.80 18.30 -41.26
N GLY A 513 -51.88 18.64 -40.37
CA GLY A 513 -50.78 17.75 -39.98
C GLY A 513 -51.30 16.66 -39.02
N PRO A 514 -50.65 15.47 -38.97
CA PRO A 514 -51.06 14.41 -38.07
C PRO A 514 -51.05 14.92 -36.61
N SER A 515 -52.18 14.81 -35.92
CA SER A 515 -52.30 15.25 -34.53
C SER A 515 -51.44 14.36 -33.63
N LEU A 516 -50.38 14.93 -33.03
CA LEU A 516 -49.52 14.23 -32.06
C LEU A 516 -50.33 13.81 -30.82
N SER A 517 -50.19 12.54 -30.44
CA SER A 517 -50.72 11.98 -29.18
C SER A 517 -50.07 12.61 -27.94
N GLU A 518 -50.66 12.46 -26.76
CA GLU A 518 -50.15 13.08 -25.51
C GLU A 518 -48.68 12.74 -25.21
N LYS A 519 -48.29 11.46 -25.38
CA LYS A 519 -46.89 11.02 -25.23
C LYS A 519 -45.95 11.65 -26.27
N GLN A 520 -46.42 11.82 -27.50
CA GLN A 520 -45.64 12.47 -28.56
C GLN A 520 -45.48 13.97 -28.32
N ARG A 521 -46.44 14.63 -27.66
CA ARG A 521 -46.32 16.05 -27.27
C ARG A 521 -45.27 16.28 -26.19
N GLU A 522 -45.05 15.32 -25.29
CA GLU A 522 -43.97 15.41 -24.30
C GLU A 522 -42.60 15.24 -24.95
N LEU A 523 -42.44 14.25 -25.83
CA LEU A 523 -41.19 14.03 -26.57
C LEU A 523 -40.87 15.22 -27.50
N ALA A 524 -41.89 15.82 -28.13
CA ALA A 524 -41.72 17.00 -28.98
C ALA A 524 -41.09 18.21 -28.24
N LYS A 525 -41.27 18.34 -26.92
CA LYS A 525 -40.66 19.41 -26.12
C LYS A 525 -39.13 19.26 -25.99
N THR A 526 -38.63 18.04 -26.13
CA THR A 526 -37.20 17.73 -26.03
C THR A 526 -36.47 17.78 -27.37
N CYS A 527 -37.19 17.95 -28.48
CA CYS A 527 -36.61 18.05 -29.81
C CYS A 527 -35.86 19.38 -29.97
N THR A 528 -34.55 19.31 -30.20
CA THR A 528 -33.76 20.45 -30.65
C THR A 528 -33.89 20.55 -32.17
N ALA A 529 -34.07 21.76 -32.70
CA ALA A 529 -34.04 21.95 -34.15
C ALA A 529 -32.64 21.59 -34.68
N PRO A 530 -32.53 20.95 -35.86
CA PRO A 530 -31.25 20.66 -36.48
C PRO A 530 -30.45 21.93 -36.82
#